data_AF-A0A839VH91-F1
#
_entry.id   AF-A0A839VH91-F1
#
_cell.length_a   1.000
_cell.length_b   1.000
_cell.length_c   1.000
_cell.angle_alpha   90.00
_cell.angle_beta   90.00
_cell.angle_gamma   90.00
#
_symmetry.space_group_name_H-M   'P 1'
#
loop_
_entity.id
_entity.type
_entity.pdbx_description
1 polymer ?
#
loop_
_entity_poly.entity_id
_entity_poly.type
_entity_poly.pdbx_seq_one_letter_code
_entity_poly.pdbx_strand_id
1 'polypeptide(L)'
;MQTTDGEAIIARTLYEREEADMASLKDQLSGLVYSTEHGDLCPDCGYPIADCRCAEAAEEARLAGLDGIVRLRRETKGRKGKGVTLVEGVPLKADDLKILAKALKKRCGTGGALKAGVIEIQGDQRELLKAELESRGYTVKLAGG
;
A
#
# COMPACT_ATOMS: atom_id res chain seq x y z
N MET A 1 24.20 19.10 66.23
CA MET A 1 22.91 19.54 65.67
C MET A 1 23.15 19.80 64.20
N GLN A 2 22.69 18.92 63.33
CA GLN A 2 22.39 19.12 61.90
C GLN A 2 22.07 17.75 61.30
N THR A 3 20.78 17.43 61.28
CA THR A 3 20.18 16.33 60.52
C THR A 3 19.33 16.98 59.44
N THR A 4 19.82 17.13 58.21
CA THR A 4 19.01 17.65 57.09
C THR A 4 19.48 17.10 55.75
N ASP A 5 19.62 15.77 55.62
CA ASP A 5 19.83 15.12 54.32
C ASP A 5 18.76 14.04 54.02
N GLY A 6 17.72 13.94 54.86
CA GLY A 6 16.68 12.91 54.75
C GLY A 6 15.42 13.34 53.99
N GLU A 7 15.06 14.63 53.97
CA GLU A 7 13.77 15.08 53.41
C GLU A 7 13.78 15.25 51.88
N ALA A 8 14.95 15.44 51.26
CA ALA A 8 15.04 15.68 49.81
C ALA A 8 14.92 14.40 48.96
N ILE A 9 15.22 13.22 49.53
CA ILE A 9 15.19 11.94 48.79
C ILE A 9 13.75 11.40 48.66
N ILE A 10 12.90 11.69 49.66
CA ILE A 10 11.49 11.21 49.69
C ILE A 10 10.63 11.99 48.67
N ALA A 11 10.88 13.29 48.50
CA ALA A 11 10.14 14.13 47.55
C ALA A 11 10.40 13.74 46.07
N ARG A 12 11.61 13.25 45.75
CA ARG A 12 11.99 12.87 44.38
C ARG A 12 11.35 11.54 43.94
N THR A 13 11.22 10.58 44.86
CA THR A 13 10.60 9.27 44.60
C THR A 13 9.07 9.32 44.55
N LEU A 14 8.44 10.31 45.18
CA LEU A 14 6.99 10.52 45.07
C LEU A 14 6.61 11.10 43.71
N TYR A 15 7.40 12.03 43.16
CA TYR A 15 7.15 12.62 41.83
C TYR A 15 7.35 11.63 40.66
N GLU A 16 8.36 10.76 40.71
CA GLU A 16 8.57 9.74 39.66
C GLU A 16 7.49 8.65 39.65
N ARG A 17 6.83 8.43 40.80
CA ARG A 17 5.77 7.43 40.95
C ARG A 17 4.41 7.96 40.50
N GLU A 18 4.14 9.26 40.64
CA GLU A 18 2.94 9.92 40.09
C GLU A 18 2.95 10.01 38.55
N GLU A 19 4.10 10.21 37.91
CA GLU A 19 4.23 10.24 36.43
C GLU A 19 3.85 8.89 35.78
N ALA A 20 4.19 7.77 36.43
CA ALA A 20 3.86 6.43 35.93
C ALA A 20 2.36 6.11 36.00
N ASP A 21 1.66 6.59 37.03
CA ASP A 21 0.22 6.40 37.20
C ASP A 21 -0.60 7.22 36.19
N MET A 22 -0.18 8.47 35.91
CA MET A 22 -0.81 9.35 34.91
C MET A 22 -0.60 8.88 33.46
N ALA A 23 0.55 8.26 33.17
CA ALA A 23 0.79 7.61 31.88
C ALA A 23 -0.13 6.39 31.67
N SER A 24 -0.32 5.59 32.72
CA SER A 24 -1.20 4.42 32.72
C SER A 24 -2.68 4.78 32.53
N LEU A 25 -3.16 5.84 33.19
CA LEU A 25 -4.52 6.37 33.00
C LEU A 25 -4.73 6.93 31.59
N LYS A 26 -3.75 7.63 31.01
CA LYS A 26 -3.83 8.08 29.60
C LYS A 26 -3.90 6.93 28.61
N ASP A 27 -3.19 5.82 28.88
CA ASP A 27 -3.24 4.60 28.06
C ASP A 27 -4.57 3.84 28.21
N GLN A 28 -5.17 3.87 29.40
CA GLN A 28 -6.50 3.29 29.64
C GLN A 28 -7.65 4.13 29.08
N LEU A 29 -7.52 5.46 29.04
CA LEU A 29 -8.51 6.36 28.43
C LEU A 29 -8.35 6.50 26.91
N SER A 30 -7.17 6.26 26.34
CA SER A 30 -6.98 6.27 24.88
C SER A 30 -7.67 5.10 24.18
N GLY A 31 -7.99 4.03 24.93
CA GLY A 31 -8.75 2.87 24.45
C GLY A 31 -10.25 2.88 24.78
N LEU A 32 -10.74 3.82 25.60
CA LEU A 32 -12.16 3.86 25.98
C LEU A 32 -12.99 4.65 24.96
N VAL A 33 -13.18 4.06 23.78
CA VAL A 33 -14.10 4.57 22.76
C VAL A 33 -15.50 4.03 23.04
N TYR A 34 -16.33 4.83 23.73
CA TYR A 34 -17.76 4.59 23.82
C TYR A 34 -18.42 5.05 22.52
N SER A 35 -18.43 4.19 21.49
CA SER A 35 -19.20 4.46 20.27
C SER A 35 -20.55 3.77 20.37
N THR A 36 -21.57 4.59 20.56
CA THR A 36 -22.99 4.24 20.47
C THR A 36 -23.31 3.62 19.11
N GLU A 37 -23.93 2.44 19.14
CA GLU A 37 -24.86 1.88 18.14
C GLU A 37 -24.38 1.69 16.67
N HIS A 38 -23.20 2.14 16.26
CA HIS A 38 -22.78 2.14 14.85
C HIS A 38 -21.37 1.57 14.61
N GLY A 39 -21.25 0.23 14.61
CA GLY A 39 -20.24 -0.57 13.88
C GLY A 39 -18.74 -0.24 14.03
N ASP A 40 -17.91 -1.07 13.40
CA ASP A 40 -16.46 -0.81 13.30
C ASP A 40 -16.18 0.37 12.35
N LEU A 41 -15.34 1.32 12.78
CA LEU A 41 -14.88 2.46 12.00
C LEU A 41 -13.52 2.17 11.34
N CYS A 42 -13.30 2.69 10.13
CA CYS A 42 -12.03 2.57 9.42
C CYS A 42 -10.95 3.45 10.09
N PRO A 43 -9.75 2.92 10.41
CA PRO A 43 -8.69 3.67 11.08
C PRO A 43 -8.06 4.76 10.22
N ASP A 44 -8.17 4.66 8.89
CA ASP A 44 -7.54 5.61 7.96
C ASP A 44 -8.44 6.81 7.65
N CYS A 45 -9.76 6.62 7.58
CA CYS A 45 -10.70 7.68 7.17
C CYS A 45 -11.81 8.00 8.17
N GLY A 46 -11.98 7.20 9.23
CA GLY A 46 -12.98 7.42 10.27
C GLY A 46 -14.43 7.09 9.87
N TYR A 47 -14.68 6.67 8.63
CA TYR A 47 -16.00 6.21 8.19
C TYR A 47 -16.28 4.77 8.64
N PRO A 48 -17.56 4.36 8.81
CA PRO A 48 -17.91 2.96 9.03
C PRO A 48 -17.29 2.06 7.97
N ILE A 49 -16.83 0.85 8.34
CA ILE A 49 -16.20 -0.09 7.37
C ILE A 49 -17.10 -0.36 6.16
N ALA A 50 -18.42 -0.40 6.37
CA ALA A 50 -19.41 -0.57 5.29
C ALA A 50 -19.39 0.56 4.24
N ASP A 51 -19.03 1.77 4.65
CA ASP A 51 -19.01 2.98 3.82
C ASP A 51 -17.58 3.49 3.57
N CYS A 52 -16.55 2.67 3.83
CA CYS A 52 -15.16 3.07 3.69
C CYS A 52 -14.78 3.28 2.21
N ARG A 53 -14.26 4.48 1.90
CA ARG A 53 -13.85 4.89 0.54
C ARG A 53 -12.33 4.95 0.34
N CYS A 54 -11.54 4.49 1.31
CA CYS A 54 -10.07 4.55 1.23
C CYS A 54 -9.53 3.84 -0.01
N ALA A 55 -10.13 2.72 -0.41
CA ALA A 55 -9.70 1.95 -1.58
C ALA A 55 -9.92 2.73 -2.89
N GLU A 56 -11.05 3.42 -3.01
CA GLU A 56 -11.38 4.23 -4.19
C GLU A 56 -10.49 5.48 -4.25
N ALA A 57 -10.30 6.15 -3.12
CA ALA A 57 -9.39 7.30 -3.02
C ALA A 57 -7.94 6.94 -3.35
N ALA A 58 -7.46 5.76 -2.91
CA ALA A 58 -6.14 5.27 -3.24
C ALA A 58 -5.99 4.97 -4.75
N GLU A 59 -7.03 4.42 -5.38
CA GLU A 59 -7.05 4.16 -6.81
C GLU A 59 -7.10 5.46 -7.62
N GLU A 60 -7.90 6.44 -7.21
CA GLU A 60 -7.93 7.77 -7.84
C GLU A 60 -6.58 8.49 -7.70
N ALA A 61 -5.95 8.45 -6.52
CA ALA A 61 -4.62 8.99 -6.31
C ALA A 61 -3.58 8.30 -7.20
N ARG A 62 -3.67 6.98 -7.37
CA ARG A 62 -2.81 6.24 -8.32
C ARG A 62 -3.02 6.75 -9.73
N LEU A 63 -4.26 6.88 -10.20
CA LEU A 63 -4.56 7.34 -11.55
C LEU A 63 -4.10 8.79 -11.79
N ALA A 64 -4.26 9.67 -10.80
CA ALA A 64 -3.83 11.06 -10.88
C ALA A 64 -2.30 11.20 -10.96
N GLY A 65 -1.55 10.28 -10.35
CA GLY A 65 -0.08 10.27 -10.37
C GLY A 65 0.54 9.65 -11.62
N LEU A 66 -0.26 9.21 -12.60
CA LEU A 66 0.25 8.54 -13.81
C LEU A 66 0.46 9.49 -14.98
N ASP A 67 1.65 9.41 -15.58
CA ASP A 67 2.00 10.16 -16.80
C ASP A 67 1.30 9.63 -18.08
N GLY A 68 0.54 8.54 -17.98
CA GLY A 68 -0.05 7.83 -19.13
C GLY A 68 0.94 6.97 -19.95
N ILE A 69 2.21 6.86 -19.50
CA ILE A 69 3.24 6.06 -20.17
C ILE A 69 3.33 4.67 -19.51
N VAL A 70 3.03 3.64 -20.30
CA VAL A 70 3.16 2.24 -19.90
C VAL A 70 4.61 1.80 -19.99
N ARG A 71 5.18 1.32 -18.89
CA ARG A 71 6.57 0.90 -18.80
C ARG A 71 6.63 -0.63 -18.70
N LEU A 72 7.37 -1.25 -19.61
CA LEU A 72 7.58 -2.70 -19.63
C LEU A 72 8.96 -3.02 -19.06
N ARG A 73 9.01 -3.59 -17.86
CA ARG A 73 10.26 -3.99 -17.19
C ARG A 73 10.43 -5.50 -17.18
N ARG A 74 11.65 -5.98 -17.41
CA ARG A 74 11.98 -7.40 -17.20
C ARG A 74 12.59 -7.58 -15.81
N GLU A 75 12.04 -8.50 -15.04
CA GLU A 75 12.54 -8.88 -13.71
C GLU A 75 12.98 -10.35 -13.72
N THR A 76 14.26 -10.59 -13.46
CA THR A 76 14.86 -11.94 -13.46
C THR A 76 15.44 -12.33 -12.10
N LYS A 77 15.51 -11.40 -11.14
CA LYS A 77 16.16 -11.61 -9.86
C LYS A 77 15.46 -12.74 -9.09
N GLY A 78 16.24 -13.74 -8.67
CA GLY A 78 15.76 -14.87 -7.86
C GLY A 78 14.96 -15.94 -8.61
N ARG A 79 14.86 -15.90 -9.95
CA ARG A 79 13.98 -16.82 -10.71
C ARG A 79 14.71 -17.80 -11.66
N LYS A 80 15.94 -18.22 -11.34
CA LYS A 80 16.71 -19.27 -12.08
C LYS A 80 16.58 -19.18 -13.62
N GLY A 81 16.62 -17.97 -14.17
CA GLY A 81 16.53 -17.71 -15.62
C GLY A 81 15.13 -17.51 -16.21
N LYS A 82 14.05 -17.91 -15.53
CA LYS A 82 12.66 -17.59 -15.95
C LYS A 82 12.29 -16.19 -15.49
N GLY A 83 12.55 -15.20 -16.34
CA GLY A 83 12.16 -13.82 -16.12
C GLY A 83 10.64 -13.61 -16.14
N VAL A 84 10.19 -12.53 -15.52
CA VAL A 84 8.82 -12.01 -15.64
C VAL A 84 8.86 -10.62 -16.24
N THR A 85 7.85 -10.28 -17.03
CA THR A 85 7.64 -8.94 -17.55
C THR A 85 6.62 -8.23 -16.69
N LEU A 86 7.00 -7.08 -16.13
CA LEU A 86 6.15 -6.18 -15.37
C LEU A 86 5.63 -5.07 -16.30
N VAL A 87 4.32 -4.88 -16.31
CA VAL A 87 3.65 -3.79 -17.02
C VAL A 87 3.14 -2.80 -15.98
N GLU A 88 3.81 -1.66 -15.91
CA GLU A 88 3.54 -0.59 -14.95
C GLU A 88 3.02 0.66 -15.68
N GLY A 89 2.30 1.53 -14.97
CA GLY A 89 1.93 2.84 -15.51
C GLY A 89 0.70 2.86 -16.40
N VAL A 90 -0.15 1.83 -16.32
CA VAL A 90 -1.39 1.76 -17.11
C VAL A 90 -2.48 2.64 -16.47
N PRO A 91 -2.99 3.66 -17.18
CA PRO A 91 -3.96 4.63 -16.66
C PRO A 91 -5.40 4.09 -16.74
N LEU A 92 -5.62 2.90 -16.17
CA LEU A 92 -6.92 2.22 -16.15
C LEU A 92 -7.30 1.86 -14.73
N LYS A 93 -8.60 1.82 -14.44
CA LYS A 93 -9.14 1.35 -13.16
C LYS A 93 -8.87 -0.14 -12.96
N ALA A 94 -8.91 -0.60 -11.71
CA ALA A 94 -8.70 -2.00 -11.34
C ALA A 94 -9.49 -3.01 -12.17
N ASP A 95 -10.74 -2.73 -12.54
CA ASP A 95 -11.57 -3.65 -13.33
C ASP A 95 -11.13 -3.72 -14.80
N ASP A 96 -10.84 -2.58 -15.41
CA ASP A 96 -10.30 -2.51 -16.77
C ASP A 96 -8.89 -3.12 -16.84
N LEU A 97 -8.09 -2.95 -15.79
CA LEU A 97 -6.79 -3.61 -15.64
C LEU A 97 -6.92 -5.13 -15.61
N LYS A 98 -7.93 -5.69 -14.93
CA LYS A 98 -8.18 -7.15 -14.95
C LYS A 98 -8.53 -7.63 -16.36
N ILE A 99 -9.32 -6.85 -17.10
CA ILE A 99 -9.70 -7.16 -18.49
C ILE A 99 -8.46 -7.12 -19.39
N LEU A 100 -7.65 -6.05 -19.31
CA LEU A 100 -6.42 -5.91 -20.06
C LEU A 100 -5.44 -7.05 -19.72
N ALA A 101 -5.24 -7.35 -18.44
CA ALA A 101 -4.37 -8.44 -18.00
C ALA A 101 -4.82 -9.79 -18.57
N LYS A 102 -6.13 -10.07 -18.63
CA LYS A 102 -6.66 -11.29 -19.27
C LYS A 102 -6.36 -11.31 -20.77
N ALA A 103 -6.55 -10.19 -21.46
CA ALA A 103 -6.27 -10.09 -22.89
C ALA A 103 -4.77 -10.31 -23.20
N LEU A 104 -3.88 -9.67 -22.44
CA LEU A 104 -2.44 -9.83 -22.57
C LEU A 104 -2.00 -11.26 -22.29
N LYS A 105 -2.50 -11.88 -21.21
CA LYS A 105 -2.23 -13.31 -20.92
C LYS A 105 -2.66 -14.24 -22.05
N LYS A 106 -3.86 -14.01 -22.62
CA LYS A 106 -4.36 -14.79 -23.77
C LYS A 106 -3.48 -14.62 -25.00
N ARG A 107 -3.00 -13.40 -25.26
CA ARG A 107 -2.11 -13.09 -26.38
C ARG A 107 -0.74 -13.75 -26.22
N CYS A 108 -0.21 -13.73 -25.00
CA CYS A 108 1.10 -14.26 -24.65
C CYS A 108 1.12 -15.79 -24.49
N GLY A 109 -0.04 -16.41 -24.26
CA GLY A 109 -0.14 -17.85 -23.95
C GLY A 109 0.51 -18.22 -22.60
N THR A 110 0.77 -17.22 -21.74
CA THR A 110 1.47 -17.41 -20.47
C THR A 110 0.61 -17.03 -19.28
N GLY A 111 0.95 -17.58 -18.13
CA GLY A 111 0.38 -17.18 -16.85
C GLY A 111 0.82 -15.77 -16.45
N GLY A 112 0.10 -15.20 -15.48
CA GLY A 112 0.40 -13.88 -14.95
C GLY A 112 -0.55 -13.45 -13.83
N ALA A 113 -0.15 -12.43 -13.08
CA ALA A 113 -0.87 -11.90 -11.94
C ALA A 113 -1.07 -10.38 -12.08
N LEU A 114 -2.10 -9.83 -11.45
CA LEU A 114 -2.28 -8.39 -11.26
C LEU A 114 -2.03 -8.09 -9.79
N LYS A 115 -1.05 -7.24 -9.47
CA LYS A 115 -0.73 -6.85 -8.10
C LYS A 115 -0.60 -5.33 -8.03
N ALA A 116 -1.38 -4.69 -7.15
CA ALA A 116 -1.29 -3.26 -6.89
C ALA A 116 -1.22 -2.37 -8.16
N GLY A 117 -2.04 -2.68 -9.17
CA GLY A 117 -2.05 -1.95 -10.44
C GLY A 117 -0.94 -2.30 -11.44
N VAL A 118 -0.09 -3.28 -11.13
CA VAL A 118 0.99 -3.79 -11.99
C VAL A 118 0.63 -5.17 -12.53
N ILE A 119 0.74 -5.36 -13.84
CA ILE A 119 0.50 -6.66 -14.49
C ILE A 119 1.82 -7.40 -14.61
N GLU A 120 1.91 -8.57 -14.00
CA GLU A 120 3.04 -9.49 -14.10
C GLU A 120 2.73 -10.57 -15.14
N ILE A 121 3.55 -10.70 -16.17
CA ILE A 121 3.45 -11.74 -17.20
C ILE A 121 4.68 -12.64 -17.12
N GLN A 122 4.50 -13.95 -17.17
CA GLN A 122 5.61 -14.90 -17.17
C GLN A 122 6.35 -14.87 -18.52
N GLY A 123 7.68 -14.87 -18.48
CA GLY A 123 8.55 -14.83 -19.65
C GLY A 123 9.01 -13.42 -20.04
N ASP A 124 9.85 -13.36 -21.07
CA ASP A 124 10.27 -12.11 -21.73
C ASP A 124 9.55 -12.01 -23.08
N GLN A 125 8.37 -11.40 -23.06
CA GLN A 125 7.57 -11.14 -24.28
C GLN A 125 7.34 -9.64 -24.45
N ARG A 126 8.35 -8.84 -24.10
CA ARG A 126 8.27 -7.37 -24.10
C ARG A 126 7.91 -6.79 -25.47
N GLU A 127 8.42 -7.37 -26.56
CA GLU A 127 8.14 -6.92 -27.92
C GLU A 127 6.68 -7.17 -28.32
N LEU A 128 6.16 -8.36 -28.03
CA LEU A 128 4.77 -8.75 -28.28
C LEU A 128 3.80 -7.88 -27.48
N LEU A 129 4.10 -7.67 -26.20
CA LEU A 129 3.32 -6.81 -25.31
C LEU A 129 3.36 -5.35 -25.76
N LYS A 130 4.53 -4.86 -26.20
CA LYS A 130 4.68 -3.51 -26.73
C LYS A 130 3.78 -3.31 -27.94
N ALA A 131 3.84 -4.19 -28.94
CA ALA A 131 3.02 -4.09 -30.14
C ALA A 131 1.51 -4.13 -29.85
N GLU A 132 1.09 -5.00 -28.91
CA GLU A 132 -0.32 -5.12 -28.51
C GLU A 132 -0.82 -3.89 -27.73
N LEU A 133 0.03 -3.28 -26.91
CA LEU A 133 -0.32 -2.08 -26.15
C LEU A 133 -0.32 -0.84 -27.05
N GLU A 134 0.64 -0.73 -27.97
CA GLU A 134 0.69 0.35 -28.97
C GLU A 134 -0.50 0.27 -29.93
N SER A 135 -0.92 -0.92 -30.36
CA SER A 135 -2.10 -1.09 -31.22
C SER A 135 -3.41 -0.67 -30.53
N ARG A 136 -3.43 -0.69 -29.19
CA ARG A 136 -4.54 -0.21 -28.36
C ARG A 136 -4.45 1.29 -28.04
N GLY A 137 -3.41 1.99 -28.55
CA GLY A 137 -3.22 3.43 -28.39
C GLY A 137 -2.46 3.85 -27.12
N TYR A 138 -1.80 2.92 -26.42
CA TYR A 138 -0.97 3.26 -25.27
C TYR A 138 0.43 3.70 -25.70
N THR A 139 1.00 4.65 -24.97
CA THR A 139 2.42 5.01 -25.14
C THR A 139 3.26 4.04 -24.31
N VAL A 140 4.07 3.21 -24.97
CA VAL A 140 4.86 2.17 -24.30
C VAL A 140 6.35 2.49 -24.33
N LYS A 141 7.02 2.32 -23.18
CA LYS A 141 8.48 2.38 -23.05
C LYS A 141 9.02 1.07 -22.49
N LEU A 142 10.06 0.54 -23.12
CA LEU A 142 10.81 -0.58 -22.58
C LEU A 142 11.75 -0.05 -21.50
N ALA A 143 11.64 -0.56 -20.28
CA ALA A 143 12.46 -0.18 -19.13
C ALA A 143 13.36 -1.35 -18.71
N GLY A 144 14.65 -1.08 -18.50
CA GLY A 144 15.64 -2.10 -18.13
C GLY A 144 16.24 -2.83 -19.34
N GLY A 145 17.55 -2.68 -19.49
CA GLY A 145 18.40 -3.47 -20.40
C GLY A 145 18.86 -4.75 -19.73
#